data_AF-A0A939RFK2-F1
#
_entry.id   AF-A0A939RFK2-F1
#
_cell.length_a   1.000
_cell.length_b   1.000
_cell.length_c   1.000
_cell.angle_alpha   90.00
_cell.angle_beta   90.00
_cell.angle_gamma   90.00
#
_symmetry.space_group_name_H-M   'P 1'
#
loop_
_entity.id
_entity.type
_entity.pdbx_description
1 polymer ?
#
loop_
_entity_poly.entity_id
_entity_poly.type
_entity_poly.pdbx_seq_one_letter_code
_entity_poly.pdbx_strand_id
1 'polypeptide(L)'
;MPAVNTPQFDWVLNRLHGRARPVAPVYQPELAARAVRFAADHPGRREYWVGGSTAAALIANALAPGLFDRYLARTGIDAQQEQDRTRRGDERDNLWSPGDSERDHGAHGRVDTDARDHSAQLWASQHHRLLAAGGAAVLGAAAGAAAHGRRPR
;
A
#
# COMPACT_ATOMS: atom_id res chain seq x y z
N MET A 1 2.79 2.94 5.56
CA MET A 1 2.41 3.36 4.20
C MET A 1 2.87 2.30 3.21
N PRO A 2 2.19 2.10 2.07
CA PRO A 2 2.59 1.13 1.06
C PRO A 2 3.62 1.76 0.11
N ALA A 3 4.09 1.00 -0.87
CA ALA A 3 4.84 1.58 -1.98
C ALA A 3 3.91 2.47 -2.82
N VAL A 4 4.36 3.70 -3.14
CA VAL A 4 3.57 4.72 -3.84
C VAL A 4 4.25 5.08 -5.16
N ASN A 5 3.46 5.20 -6.23
CA ASN A 5 3.90 5.64 -7.55
C ASN A 5 4.18 7.15 -7.53
N THR A 6 5.39 7.52 -7.12
CA THR A 6 5.86 8.91 -7.14
C THR A 6 7.06 9.04 -8.06
N PRO A 7 7.41 10.27 -8.51
CA PRO A 7 8.63 10.51 -9.30
C PRO A 7 9.93 10.16 -8.58
N GLN A 8 9.88 9.79 -7.29
CA GLN A 8 11.07 9.46 -6.49
C GLN A 8 12.04 8.52 -7.22
N PHE A 9 11.56 7.47 -7.87
CA PHE A 9 12.43 6.48 -8.52
C PHE A 9 13.03 6.94 -9.86
N ASP A 10 12.64 8.12 -10.34
CA ASP A 10 13.11 8.67 -11.62
C ASP A 10 14.25 9.66 -11.48
N TRP A 11 14.42 10.25 -10.30
CA TRP A 11 15.39 11.33 -10.07
C TRP A 11 16.24 11.17 -8.82
N VAL A 12 16.00 10.17 -7.97
CA VAL A 12 16.91 9.93 -6.83
C VAL A 12 18.16 9.20 -7.28
N LEU A 13 19.29 9.48 -6.62
CA LEU A 13 20.53 8.76 -6.85
C LEU A 13 20.31 7.25 -6.67
N ASN A 14 20.47 6.50 -7.75
CA ASN A 14 20.38 5.05 -7.75
C ASN A 14 21.79 4.43 -7.78
N ARG A 15 22.13 3.66 -6.73
CA ARG A 15 23.38 2.88 -6.66
C ARG A 15 23.17 1.37 -6.85
N LEU A 16 21.96 0.95 -7.20
CA LEU A 16 21.66 -0.44 -7.53
C LEU A 16 22.22 -0.78 -8.92
N HIS A 17 22.38 -2.08 -9.18
CA HIS A 17 22.89 -2.56 -10.46
C HIS A 17 21.91 -2.30 -11.61
N GLY A 18 20.61 -2.46 -11.35
CA GLY A 18 19.52 -2.14 -12.28
C GLY A 18 18.74 -0.88 -11.90
N ARG A 19 17.80 -0.48 -12.76
CA ARG A 19 16.89 0.65 -12.50
C ARG A 19 16.03 0.40 -11.26
N ALA A 20 16.01 1.35 -10.34
CA ALA A 20 15.21 1.28 -9.13
C ALA A 20 13.72 1.42 -9.45
N ARG A 21 12.88 0.74 -8.66
CA ARG A 21 11.42 0.83 -8.73
C ARG A 21 10.78 0.63 -7.35
N PRO A 22 9.55 1.13 -7.14
CA PRO A 22 8.79 0.79 -5.95
C PRO A 22 8.47 -0.71 -5.91
N VAL A 23 8.54 -1.31 -4.71
CA VAL A 23 8.23 -2.73 -4.52
C VAL A 23 6.74 -2.96 -4.70
N ALA A 24 6.38 -3.93 -5.55
CA ALA A 24 4.99 -4.27 -5.78
C ALA A 24 4.34 -4.88 -4.53
N PRO A 25 3.04 -4.65 -4.28
CA PRO A 25 2.13 -3.83 -5.07
C PRO A 25 2.32 -2.32 -4.85
N VAL A 26 2.27 -1.57 -5.95
CA VAL A 26 2.40 -0.12 -5.99
C VAL A 26 1.02 0.52 -6.00
N TYR A 27 0.83 1.62 -5.29
CA TYR A 27 -0.42 2.38 -5.25
C TYR A 27 -0.22 3.80 -5.78
N GLN A 28 -1.27 4.40 -6.31
CA GLN A 28 -1.23 5.79 -6.78
C GLN A 28 -1.14 6.79 -5.61
N PRO A 29 -0.53 7.98 -5.83
CA PRO A 29 -0.32 8.98 -4.79
C PRO A 29 -1.63 9.47 -4.16
N GLU A 30 -2.74 9.48 -4.90
CA GLU A 30 -4.07 9.85 -4.42
C GLU A 30 -4.54 8.93 -3.30
N LEU A 31 -4.13 7.65 -3.30
CA LEU A 31 -4.48 6.72 -2.23
C LEU A 31 -3.82 7.12 -0.91
N ALA A 32 -2.55 7.53 -0.96
CA ALA A 32 -1.85 8.08 0.19
C ALA A 32 -2.49 9.40 0.65
N ALA A 33 -2.79 10.30 -0.29
CA ALA A 33 -3.44 11.58 0.01
C ALA A 33 -4.80 11.41 0.70
N ARG A 34 -5.66 10.53 0.17
CA ARG A 34 -6.96 10.20 0.80
C ARG A 34 -6.81 9.61 2.19
N ALA A 35 -5.80 8.77 2.41
CA ALA A 35 -5.56 8.18 3.72
C ALA A 35 -5.08 9.23 4.74
N VAL A 36 -4.17 10.13 4.35
CA VAL A 36 -3.72 11.25 5.19
C VAL A 36 -4.88 12.18 5.54
N ARG A 37 -5.68 12.56 4.53
CA ARG A 37 -6.89 13.37 4.73
C ARG A 37 -7.87 12.69 5.68
N PHE A 38 -8.14 11.39 5.50
CA PHE A 38 -8.99 10.64 6.41
C PHE A 38 -8.46 10.63 7.85
N ALA A 39 -7.15 10.42 8.03
CA ALA A 39 -6.52 10.42 9.34
C ALA A 39 -6.62 11.79 10.03
N ALA A 40 -6.46 12.88 9.27
CA ALA A 40 -6.65 14.24 9.76
C ALA A 40 -8.10 14.51 10.19
N ASP A 41 -9.08 14.05 9.40
CA ASP A 41 -10.51 14.19 9.71
C ASP A 41 -10.96 13.28 10.89
N HIS A 42 -10.18 12.25 11.21
CA HIS A 42 -10.51 11.25 12.24
C HIS A 42 -9.33 11.04 13.21
N PRO A 43 -8.95 12.00 14.06
CA PRO A 43 -7.74 11.92 14.90
C PRO A 43 -7.79 10.88 16.04
N GLY A 44 -8.77 9.97 16.06
CA GLY A 44 -8.99 9.00 17.15
C GLY A 44 -8.06 7.78 17.16
N ARG A 45 -7.11 7.65 16.23
CA ARG A 45 -6.15 6.53 16.18
C ARG A 45 -4.73 7.05 16.15
N ARG A 46 -3.83 6.35 16.84
CA ARG A 46 -2.38 6.64 16.83
C ARG A 46 -1.73 6.32 15.50
N GLU A 47 -2.23 5.30 14.81
CA GLU A 47 -1.66 4.81 13.56
C GLU A 47 -2.74 4.47 12.54
N TYR A 48 -2.43 4.71 11.28
CA TYR A 48 -3.26 4.38 10.13
C TYR A 48 -2.48 3.49 9.17
N TRP A 49 -2.94 2.26 9.00
CA TRP A 49 -2.34 1.32 8.06
C TRP A 49 -3.00 1.49 6.69
N VAL A 50 -2.18 1.81 5.69
CA VAL A 50 -2.63 2.17 4.36
C VAL A 50 -2.10 1.15 3.36
N GLY A 51 -3.02 0.48 2.66
CA GLY A 51 -2.67 -0.54 1.68
C GLY A 51 -2.55 -1.93 2.29
N GLY A 52 -3.00 -2.94 1.52
CA GLY A 52 -2.98 -4.33 1.96
C GLY A 52 -1.57 -4.87 2.19
N SER A 53 -0.58 -4.40 1.43
CA SER A 53 0.82 -4.79 1.59
C SER A 53 1.41 -4.32 2.92
N THR A 54 1.09 -3.09 3.35
CA THR A 54 1.50 -2.59 4.67
C THR A 54 0.88 -3.41 5.79
N ALA A 55 -0.43 -3.68 5.72
CA ALA A 55 -1.09 -4.51 6.73
C ALA A 55 -0.48 -5.92 6.79
N ALA A 56 -0.25 -6.54 5.63
CA ALA A 56 0.38 -7.86 5.55
C ALA A 56 1.80 -7.87 6.14
N ALA A 57 2.63 -6.86 5.81
CA ALA A 57 3.98 -6.74 6.36
C ALA A 57 3.99 -6.58 7.88
N LEU A 58 3.09 -5.75 8.43
CA LEU A 58 2.96 -5.56 9.88
C LEU A 58 2.50 -6.84 10.58
N ILE A 59 1.54 -7.56 10.01
CA ILE A 59 1.08 -8.85 10.54
C ILE A 59 2.19 -9.90 10.49
N ALA A 60 2.91 -10.00 9.36
CA ALA A 60 4.02 -10.94 9.20
C ALA A 60 5.13 -10.67 10.23
N ASN A 61 5.49 -9.39 10.42
CA ASN A 61 6.47 -8.99 11.41
C ASN A 61 6.00 -9.30 12.84
N ALA A 62 4.72 -9.14 13.14
CA ALA A 62 4.18 -9.44 14.47
C ALA A 62 4.13 -10.94 14.77
N LEU A 63 3.85 -11.79 13.77
CA LEU A 63 3.66 -13.23 13.96
C LEU A 63 4.96 -14.04 13.80
N ALA A 64 5.84 -13.64 12.89
CA ALA A 64 7.02 -14.41 12.52
C ALA A 64 8.19 -13.51 12.08
N PRO A 65 8.70 -12.62 12.96
CA PRO A 65 9.70 -11.61 12.60
C PRO A 65 10.96 -12.22 11.97
N GLY A 66 11.53 -13.27 12.58
CA GLY A 66 12.75 -13.89 12.06
C GLY A 66 12.59 -14.58 10.71
N LEU A 67 11.38 -15.07 10.37
CA LEU A 67 11.10 -15.61 9.03
C LEU A 67 10.95 -14.48 8.01
N PHE A 68 10.25 -13.42 8.41
CA PHE A 68 10.07 -12.22 7.58
C PHE A 68 11.41 -11.55 7.27
N ASP A 69 12.30 -11.42 8.26
CA ASP A 69 13.65 -10.87 8.07
C ASP A 69 14.47 -11.71 7.09
N ARG A 70 14.43 -13.04 7.22
CA ARG A 70 15.13 -13.94 6.27
C ARG A 70 14.57 -13.83 4.86
N TYR A 71 13.25 -13.65 4.72
CA TYR A 71 12.61 -13.44 3.44
C TYR A 71 13.05 -12.11 2.80
N LEU A 72 13.01 -11.02 3.58
CA LEU A 72 13.43 -9.70 3.12
C LEU A 72 14.92 -9.64 2.79
N ALA A 73 15.78 -10.29 3.60
CA ALA A 73 17.21 -10.37 3.33
C ALA A 73 17.52 -11.07 2.00
N ARG A 74 16.68 -12.03 1.58
CA ARG A 74 16.87 -12.76 0.32
C ARG A 74 16.26 -12.07 -0.90
N THR A 75 15.18 -11.29 -0.71
CA THR A 75 14.37 -10.79 -1.84
C THR A 75 14.33 -9.28 -1.97
N GLY A 76 14.66 -8.53 -0.92
CA GLY A 76 14.42 -7.08 -0.84
C GLY A 76 15.16 -6.27 -1.90
N ILE A 77 16.44 -6.55 -2.11
CA ILE A 77 17.27 -5.82 -3.09
C ILE A 77 16.81 -6.08 -4.52
N ASP A 78 16.46 -7.32 -4.84
CA ASP A 78 15.99 -7.67 -6.18
C ASP A 78 14.58 -7.12 -6.43
N ALA A 79 13.72 -7.08 -5.41
CA ALA A 79 12.36 -6.56 -5.51
C ALA A 79 12.30 -5.04 -5.77
N GLN A 80 13.37 -4.31 -5.43
CA GLN A 80 13.51 -2.87 -5.67
C GLN A 80 14.09 -2.54 -7.06
N GLN A 81 14.39 -3.54 -7.89
CA GLN A 81 14.96 -3.35 -9.22
C GLN A 81 13.98 -3.78 -10.31
N GLU A 82 14.05 -3.14 -11.47
CA GLU A 82 13.39 -3.66 -12.67
C GLU A 82 13.97 -5.02 -13.08
N GLN A 83 13.12 -5.84 -13.71
CA GLN A 83 13.55 -7.12 -14.26
C GLN A 83 14.59 -6.92 -15.37
N ASP A 84 14.42 -5.88 -16.19
CA ASP A 84 15.42 -5.46 -17.16
C ASP A 84 16.52 -4.64 -16.48
N ARG A 85 17.59 -5.33 -16.08
CA ARG A 85 18.75 -4.74 -15.41
C ARG A 85 19.70 -4.01 -16.36
N THR A 86 19.47 -4.05 -17.68
CA THR A 86 20.32 -3.36 -18.65
C THR A 86 20.04 -1.86 -18.69
N ARG A 87 18.85 -1.44 -18.27
CA ARG A 87 18.49 -0.04 -18.08
C ARG A 87 19.09 0.46 -16.77
N ARG A 88 20.15 1.28 -16.85
CA ARG A 88 20.47 2.20 -15.76
C ARG A 88 19.43 3.32 -15.76
N GLY A 89 19.09 3.81 -14.57
CA GLY A 89 18.25 5.01 -14.44
C GLY A 89 18.92 6.20 -15.13
N ASP A 90 18.15 7.27 -15.35
CA ASP A 90 18.69 8.51 -15.89
C ASP A 90 19.87 8.98 -15.03
N GLU A 91 20.96 9.47 -15.64
CA GLU A 91 22.20 9.80 -14.93
C GLU A 91 22.07 11.07 -14.08
N ARG A 92 20.99 11.84 -14.29
CA ARG A 92 20.70 13.06 -13.54
C ARG A 92 19.93 12.72 -12.27
N ASP A 93 20.66 12.66 -11.16
CA ASP A 93 20.08 12.55 -9.83
C ASP A 93 19.86 13.91 -9.14
N ASN A 94 19.02 13.92 -8.12
CA ASN A 94 18.68 15.09 -7.32
C ASN A 94 19.53 15.23 -6.03
N LEU A 95 20.62 14.45 -5.87
CA LEU A 95 21.41 14.47 -4.64
C LEU A 95 22.29 15.73 -4.55
N TRP A 96 22.89 16.13 -5.67
CA TRP A 96 23.86 17.23 -5.73
C TRP A 96 23.26 18.56 -6.19
N SER A 97 22.11 18.51 -6.85
CA SER A 97 21.41 19.69 -7.35
C SER A 97 19.90 19.41 -7.40
N PRO A 98 19.04 20.42 -7.24
CA PRO A 98 17.59 20.25 -7.37
C PRO A 98 17.25 19.65 -8.73
N GLY A 99 16.48 18.57 -8.73
CA GLY A 99 16.07 17.87 -9.96
C GLY A 99 14.84 18.48 -10.64
N ASP A 100 14.27 19.55 -10.07
CA ASP A 100 13.01 20.21 -10.47
C ASP A 100 13.19 21.68 -10.90
N SER A 101 14.42 22.16 -11.08
CA SER A 101 14.67 23.56 -11.45
C SER A 101 14.09 23.96 -12.81
N GLU A 102 13.98 23.01 -13.75
CA GLU A 102 13.50 23.25 -15.12
C GLU A 102 12.07 22.73 -15.36
N ARG A 103 11.59 21.81 -14.52
CA ARG A 103 10.32 21.11 -14.74
C ARG A 103 9.73 20.60 -13.42
N ASP A 104 8.42 20.79 -13.27
CA ASP A 104 7.61 20.09 -12.28
C ASP A 104 7.38 18.63 -12.73
N HIS A 105 7.78 17.68 -11.89
CA HIS A 105 7.61 16.24 -12.12
C HIS A 105 6.21 15.73 -11.77
N GLY A 106 5.39 16.55 -11.10
CA GLY A 106 4.06 16.17 -10.64
C GLY A 106 4.07 15.13 -9.51
N ALA A 107 2.92 14.53 -9.23
CA ALA A 107 2.77 13.56 -8.14
C ALA A 107 2.96 12.09 -8.56
N HIS A 108 2.75 11.79 -9.84
CA HIS A 108 2.77 10.43 -10.37
C HIS A 108 4.16 10.04 -10.86
N GLY A 109 4.60 8.84 -10.49
CA GLY A 109 5.80 8.23 -11.05
C GLY A 109 5.53 7.51 -12.37
N ARG A 110 6.60 6.99 -12.97
CA ARG A 110 6.55 6.22 -14.22
C ARG A 110 5.82 4.88 -14.17
N VAL A 111 5.43 4.38 -13.01
CA VAL A 111 4.80 3.06 -12.83
C VAL A 111 3.27 3.20 -12.81
N ASP A 112 2.75 4.13 -13.63
CA ASP A 112 1.36 4.56 -13.60
C ASP A 112 0.39 3.43 -13.99
N THR A 113 0.74 2.67 -15.03
CA THR A 113 -0.07 1.57 -15.56
C THR A 113 -0.17 0.38 -14.60
N ASP A 114 0.84 0.15 -13.76
CA ASP A 114 0.89 -0.98 -12.82
C ASP A 114 0.44 -0.60 -11.40
N ALA A 115 0.26 0.70 -11.14
CA ALA A 115 -0.13 1.22 -9.84
C ALA A 115 -1.64 1.11 -9.61
N ARG A 116 -2.02 0.86 -8.36
CA ARG A 116 -3.42 0.69 -7.96
C ARG A 116 -4.00 1.97 -7.37
N ASP A 117 -5.16 2.37 -7.87
CA ASP A 117 -5.92 3.51 -7.34
C ASP A 117 -6.62 3.22 -6.02
N HIS A 118 -6.95 1.95 -5.76
CA HIS A 118 -7.81 1.54 -4.66
C HIS A 118 -7.18 0.46 -3.79
N SER A 119 -7.60 0.42 -2.53
CA SER A 119 -7.24 -0.64 -1.60
C SER A 119 -8.47 -1.07 -0.81
N ALA A 120 -8.84 -2.35 -0.96
CA ALA A 120 -9.92 -2.95 -0.18
C ALA A 120 -9.65 -2.88 1.33
N GLN A 121 -8.38 -3.03 1.74
CA GLN A 121 -7.98 -2.87 3.14
C GLN A 121 -8.26 -1.45 3.63
N LEU A 122 -7.86 -0.43 2.85
CA LEU A 122 -8.08 0.96 3.24
C LEU A 122 -9.58 1.25 3.33
N TRP A 123 -10.35 0.85 2.31
CA TRP A 123 -11.80 1.00 2.29
C TRP A 123 -12.45 0.35 3.51
N ALA A 124 -12.11 -0.91 3.80
CA ALA A 124 -12.66 -1.63 4.95
C ALA A 124 -12.29 -0.97 6.29
N SER A 125 -11.05 -0.48 6.42
CA SER A 125 -10.61 0.20 7.64
C SER A 125 -11.36 1.50 7.91
N GLN A 126 -11.71 2.24 6.85
CA GLN A 126 -12.51 3.47 6.93
C GLN A 126 -14.00 3.19 7.15
N HIS A 127 -14.52 2.06 6.63
CA HIS A 127 -15.94 1.70 6.69
C HIS A 127 -16.24 0.61 7.75
N HIS A 128 -15.32 0.37 8.70
CA HIS A 128 -15.43 -0.73 9.67
C HIS A 128 -16.73 -0.74 10.48
N ARG A 129 -17.32 0.43 10.78
CA ARG A 129 -18.61 0.52 11.47
C ARG A 129 -19.77 0.01 10.62
N LEU A 130 -19.77 0.36 9.33
CA LEU A 130 -20.77 -0.13 8.37
C LEU A 130 -20.62 -1.63 8.16
N LEU A 131 -19.38 -2.12 8.06
CA LEU A 131 -19.10 -3.56 7.96
C LEU A 131 -19.56 -4.32 9.21
N ALA A 132 -19.31 -3.78 10.40
CA ALA A 132 -19.77 -4.38 11.65
C ALA A 132 -21.31 -4.42 11.72
N ALA A 133 -21.98 -3.33 11.36
CA ALA A 133 -23.44 -3.25 11.34
C ALA A 133 -24.06 -4.22 10.31
N GLY A 134 -23.52 -4.25 9.09
CA GLY A 134 -23.96 -5.19 8.05
C GLY A 134 -23.75 -6.65 8.45
N GLY A 135 -22.59 -6.97 9.03
CA GLY A 135 -22.30 -8.31 9.55
C GLY A 135 -23.26 -8.73 10.67
N ALA A 136 -23.53 -7.83 11.62
CA ALA A 136 -24.49 -8.09 12.69
C ALA A 136 -25.92 -8.33 12.15
N ALA A 137 -26.34 -7.56 11.15
CA ALA A 137 -27.65 -7.72 10.53
C ALA A 137 -27.78 -9.09 9.81
N VAL A 138 -26.76 -9.51 9.06
CA VAL A 138 -26.74 -10.81 8.37
C VAL A 138 -26.79 -11.97 9.37
N LEU A 139 -25.98 -11.91 10.44
CA LEU A 139 -25.98 -12.94 11.48
C LEU A 139 -27.33 -12.98 12.22
N GLY A 140 -27.93 -11.83 12.51
CA GLY A 140 -29.24 -11.73 13.14
C GLY A 140 -30.34 -12.33 12.25
N ALA A 141 -30.33 -12.04 10.96
CA ALA A 141 -31.29 -12.60 10.00
C ALA A 141 -31.14 -14.13 9.87
N ALA A 142 -29.90 -14.63 9.78
CA ALA A 142 -29.63 -16.07 9.71
C ALA A 142 -30.09 -16.81 10.98
N ALA A 143 -29.81 -16.25 12.16
CA ALA A 143 -30.27 -16.80 13.43
C ALA A 143 -31.80 -16.77 13.54
N GLY A 144 -32.44 -15.67 13.10
CA GLY A 144 -33.89 -15.54 13.05
C GLY A 144 -34.56 -16.56 12.12
N ALA A 145 -34.03 -16.75 10.91
CA ALA A 145 -34.52 -17.74 9.97
C ALA A 145 -34.37 -19.18 10.50
N ALA A 146 -33.21 -19.50 11.09
CA ALA A 146 -32.96 -20.80 11.70
C ALA A 146 -33.90 -21.06 12.91
N ALA A 147 -34.19 -20.03 13.71
CA ALA A 147 -35.14 -20.14 14.82
C ALA A 147 -36.60 -20.29 14.34
N HIS A 148 -36.97 -19.62 13.24
CA HIS A 148 -38.32 -19.73 12.65
C HIS A 148 -38.56 -21.09 12.01
N GLY A 149 -37.56 -21.66 11.32
CA GLY A 149 -37.62 -22.98 10.71
C GLY A 149 -37.58 -24.15 11.69
N ARG A 150 -37.17 -23.92 12.94
CA ARG A 150 -37.11 -24.93 14.01
C ARG A 150 -38.39 -25.02 14.86
N ARG A 151 -39.40 -24.19 14.62
CA ARG A 151 -40.68 -24.29 15.32
C ARG A 151 -41.46 -25.50 14.80
N PRO A 152 -41.72 -26.54 15.63
CA PRO A 152 -42.53 -27.68 15.20
C PRO A 152 -43.98 -27.22 14.97
N ARG A 153 -44.62 -27.79 13.93
CA ARG A 153 -46.05 -27.67 13.68
C ARG A 153 -46.84 -28.51 14.67
#